data_AF-A0A3B8W1T1-F1
#
_entry.id   AF-A0A3B8W1T1-F1
#
_cell.length_a   1.000
_cell.length_b   1.000
_cell.length_c   1.000
_cell.angle_alpha   90.00
_cell.angle_beta   90.00
_cell.angle_gamma   90.00
#
_symmetry.space_group_name_H-M   'P 1'
#
loop_
_entity.id
_entity.type
_entity.pdbx_description
1 polymer ?
#
loop_
_entity_poly.entity_id
_entity_poly.type
_entity_poly.pdbx_seq_one_letter_code
_entity_poly.pdbx_strand_id
1 'polypeptide(L)'
;YMEYACKLFGYDKLIPMNSGAEGVETALKLCRRWAYVRKGIPINLAKIVVCEDNFHGRTITAVSMSTDPTSYDQFGPFTPGFIKIKYNDLDQLAEVLKHEHVAG
;
A
#
# COMPACT_ATOMS: atom_id res chain seq x y z
N TYR A 1 26.22 2.59 2.16
CA TYR A 1 25.29 1.49 1.83
C TYR A 1 24.14 1.93 0.93
N MET A 2 23.55 3.13 1.10
CA MET A 2 22.43 3.59 0.25
C MET A 2 22.80 3.67 -1.24
N GLU A 3 23.93 4.27 -1.58
CA GLU A 3 24.40 4.35 -2.98
C GLU A 3 24.59 2.96 -3.60
N TYR A 4 25.19 2.03 -2.86
CA TYR A 4 25.35 0.64 -3.27
C TYR A 4 24.00 -0.01 -3.57
N ALA A 5 23.03 0.12 -2.66
CA ALA A 5 21.70 -0.46 -2.83
C ALA A 5 20.92 0.19 -3.99
N CYS A 6 20.99 1.51 -4.17
CA CYS A 6 20.42 2.19 -5.34
C CYS A 6 20.99 1.63 -6.65
N LYS A 7 22.32 1.47 -6.74
CA LYS A 7 22.99 0.89 -7.92
C LYS A 7 22.63 -0.58 -8.14
N LEU A 8 22.51 -1.35 -7.06
CA LEU A 8 22.17 -2.78 -7.13
C LEU A 8 20.74 -3.02 -7.64
N PHE A 9 19.76 -2.24 -7.15
CA PHE A 9 18.34 -2.42 -7.48
C PHE A 9 17.81 -1.50 -8.59
N GLY A 10 18.63 -0.57 -9.09
CA GLY A 10 18.26 0.33 -10.19
C GLY A 10 17.27 1.44 -9.80
N TYR A 11 17.30 1.91 -8.55
CA TYR A 11 16.46 3.02 -8.08
C TYR A 11 17.27 4.31 -7.85
N ASP A 12 16.66 5.47 -8.12
CA ASP A 12 17.30 6.78 -7.91
C ASP A 12 17.57 7.10 -6.44
N LYS A 13 16.71 6.62 -5.54
CA LYS A 13 16.74 6.94 -4.10
C LYS A 13 16.31 5.73 -3.28
N LEU A 14 16.80 5.71 -2.04
CA LEU A 14 16.46 4.73 -1.02
C LEU A 14 16.07 5.46 0.27
N ILE A 15 15.01 5.00 0.92
CA ILE A 15 14.58 5.50 2.24
C ILE A 15 14.74 4.34 3.23
N PRO A 16 15.72 4.40 4.16
CA PRO A 16 15.92 3.33 5.15
C PRO A 16 14.82 3.35 6.22
N MET A 17 14.43 2.16 6.68
CA MET A 17 13.50 1.93 7.78
C MET A 17 14.03 0.81 8.67
N ASN A 18 13.50 0.64 9.88
CA ASN A 18 13.98 -0.37 10.83
C ASN A 18 13.28 -1.72 10.66
N SER A 19 11.98 -1.70 10.34
CA SER A 19 11.17 -2.92 10.16
C SER A 19 10.49 -2.99 8.79
N GLY A 20 10.04 -4.19 8.41
CA GLY A 20 9.23 -4.38 7.21
C GLY A 20 7.91 -3.59 7.26
N ALA A 21 7.28 -3.49 8.44
CA ALA A 21 6.06 -2.72 8.61
C ALA A 21 6.29 -1.22 8.36
N GLU A 22 7.39 -0.65 8.87
CA GLU A 22 7.76 0.75 8.60
C GLU A 22 8.09 0.98 7.11
N GLY A 23 8.70 0.00 6.44
CA GLY A 23 8.91 0.03 4.99
C GLY A 23 7.58 0.14 4.23
N VAL A 24 6.59 -0.68 4.59
CA VAL A 24 5.25 -0.64 3.97
C VAL A 24 4.54 0.67 4.28
N GLU A 25 4.49 1.11 5.54
CA GLU A 25 3.87 2.38 5.93
C GLU A 25 4.48 3.57 5.17
N THR A 26 5.79 3.53 4.93
CA THR A 26 6.49 4.52 4.12
C THR A 26 6.04 4.48 2.66
N ALA A 27 5.89 3.29 2.07
CA ALA A 27 5.36 3.13 0.71
C ALA A 27 3.91 3.64 0.60
N LEU A 28 3.05 3.33 1.58
CA LEU A 28 1.67 3.82 1.63
C LEU A 28 1.62 5.35 1.69
N LYS A 29 2.48 5.97 2.53
CA LYS A 29 2.60 7.43 2.63
C LYS A 29 3.10 8.06 1.33
N LEU A 30 4.09 7.44 0.69
CA LEU A 30 4.64 7.92 -0.58
C LEU A 30 3.58 7.86 -1.69
N CYS A 31 2.87 6.73 -1.80
CA CYS A 31 1.78 6.52 -2.75
C CYS A 31 0.65 7.56 -2.58
N ARG A 32 0.14 7.73 -1.35
CA ARG A 32 -0.91 8.73 -1.06
C ARG A 32 -0.44 10.16 -1.35
N ARG A 33 0.76 10.54 -0.88
CA ARG A 33 1.29 11.89 -1.12
C ARG A 33 1.47 12.15 -2.61
N TRP A 34 1.99 11.19 -3.36
CA TRP A 34 2.14 11.32 -4.81
C TRP A 34 0.77 11.44 -5.51
N ALA A 35 -0.22 10.63 -5.10
CA ALA A 35 -1.57 10.69 -5.64
C ALA A 35 -2.19 12.10 -5.49
N TYR A 36 -2.03 12.74 -4.33
CA TYR A 36 -2.55 14.09 -4.09
C TYR A 36 -1.74 15.17 -4.80
N VAL A 37 -0.40 15.12 -4.71
CA VAL A 37 0.49 16.21 -5.16
C VAL A 37 0.81 16.13 -6.65
N ARG A 38 0.78 14.94 -7.25
CA ARG A 38 1.20 14.70 -8.64
C ARG A 38 0.10 14.15 -9.52
N LYS A 39 -0.66 13.16 -9.06
CA LYS A 39 -1.78 12.60 -9.85
C LYS A 39 -3.03 13.49 -9.81
N GLY A 40 -3.18 14.32 -8.77
CA GLY A 40 -4.31 15.23 -8.62
C GLY A 40 -5.58 14.59 -8.06
N ILE A 41 -5.48 13.43 -7.43
CA ILE A 41 -6.63 12.82 -6.72
C ILE A 41 -7.06 13.77 -5.58
N PRO A 42 -8.36 14.00 -5.36
CA PRO A 42 -8.81 14.85 -4.27
C PRO A 42 -8.35 14.32 -2.90
N ILE A 43 -8.09 15.24 -1.97
CA ILE A 43 -7.57 14.90 -0.64
C ILE A 43 -8.47 13.87 0.06
N ASN A 44 -7.86 12.88 0.69
CA ASN A 44 -8.51 11.77 1.40
C ASN A 44 -9.34 10.81 0.52
N LEU A 45 -9.31 10.93 -0.81
CA LEU A 45 -10.01 10.00 -1.71
C LEU A 45 -9.12 8.89 -2.30
N ALA A 46 -7.80 8.95 -2.09
CA ALA A 46 -6.87 7.96 -2.63
C ALA A 46 -7.19 6.54 -2.13
N LYS A 47 -7.26 5.60 -3.07
CA LYS A 47 -7.42 4.16 -2.83
C LYS A 47 -6.14 3.42 -3.19
N ILE A 48 -5.74 2.44 -2.38
CA ILE A 48 -4.60 1.56 -2.67
C ILE A 48 -5.12 0.14 -2.86
N VAL A 49 -4.75 -0.49 -3.96
CA VAL A 49 -5.10 -1.88 -4.25
C VAL A 49 -4.17 -2.80 -3.49
N VAL A 50 -4.74 -3.79 -2.82
CA VAL A 50 -4.00 -4.85 -2.10
C VAL A 50 -4.60 -6.19 -2.47
N CYS A 51 -3.79 -7.24 -2.42
CA CYS A 51 -4.27 -8.59 -2.69
C CYS A 51 -4.87 -9.23 -1.43
N GLU A 52 -5.86 -10.08 -1.58
CA GLU A 52 -6.29 -11.01 -0.53
C GLU A 52 -5.11 -11.90 -0.11
N ASP A 53 -5.14 -12.36 1.13
CA ASP A 53 -4.09 -13.16 1.78
C ASP A 53 -2.71 -12.50 1.86
N ASN A 54 -2.66 -11.16 1.72
CA ASN A 54 -1.46 -10.38 1.95
C ASN A 54 -1.01 -10.39 3.43
N PHE A 55 0.29 -10.26 3.64
CA PHE A 55 0.87 -10.00 4.96
C PHE A 55 1.92 -8.88 4.86
N HIS A 56 1.63 -7.74 5.47
CA HIS A 56 2.47 -6.54 5.39
C HIS A 56 2.88 -5.97 6.77
N GLY A 57 2.65 -6.73 7.83
CA GLY A 57 3.01 -6.35 9.19
C GLY A 57 1.82 -6.36 10.15
N ARG A 58 2.01 -5.75 11.32
CA ARG A 58 1.06 -5.79 12.45
C ARG A 58 0.65 -4.40 12.97
N THR A 59 0.98 -3.32 12.24
CA THR A 59 0.43 -1.99 12.54
C THR A 59 -1.07 -1.95 12.24
N ILE A 60 -1.80 -0.99 12.83
CA ILE A 60 -3.25 -0.84 12.58
C ILE A 60 -3.53 -0.73 11.08
N THR A 61 -2.74 0.05 10.33
CA THR A 61 -2.94 0.18 8.88
C THR A 61 -2.55 -1.09 8.13
N ALA A 62 -1.49 -1.80 8.53
CA ALA A 62 -1.15 -3.10 7.94
C ALA A 62 -2.29 -4.12 8.12
N VAL A 63 -2.85 -4.24 9.32
CA VAL A 63 -3.95 -5.19 9.57
C VAL A 63 -5.26 -4.74 8.93
N SER A 64 -5.43 -3.44 8.64
CA SER A 64 -6.57 -2.93 7.85
C SER A 64 -6.57 -3.47 6.41
N MET A 65 -5.39 -3.80 5.87
CA MET A 65 -5.23 -4.41 4.54
C MET A 65 -5.48 -5.93 4.54
N SER A 66 -5.42 -6.58 5.70
CA SER A 66 -5.50 -8.05 5.82
C SER A 66 -6.89 -8.61 5.49
N THR A 67 -6.95 -9.83 4.96
CA THR A 67 -8.15 -10.68 4.91
C THR A 67 -8.15 -11.79 5.95
N ASP A 68 -7.03 -12.01 6.64
CA ASP A 68 -6.89 -12.99 7.71
C ASP A 68 -7.47 -12.44 9.03
N PRO A 69 -8.55 -13.02 9.58
CA PRO A 69 -9.16 -12.57 10.83
C PRO A 69 -8.21 -12.59 12.02
N THR A 70 -7.25 -13.53 12.06
CA THR A 70 -6.26 -13.60 13.16
C THR A 70 -5.31 -12.40 13.17
N SER A 71 -5.30 -11.63 12.07
CA SER A 71 -4.50 -10.43 11.94
C SER A 71 -5.26 -9.15 12.29
N TYR A 72 -6.58 -9.07 12.10
CA TYR A 72 -7.34 -7.83 12.27
C TYR A 72 -8.46 -7.87 13.32
N ASP A 73 -8.90 -9.05 13.78
CA ASP A 73 -10.05 -9.16 14.69
C ASP A 73 -9.87 -8.32 15.96
N GLN A 74 -10.93 -7.59 16.33
CA GLN A 74 -10.98 -6.73 17.53
C GLN A 74 -9.91 -5.62 17.62
N PHE A 75 -9.27 -5.21 16.51
CA PHE A 75 -8.30 -4.09 16.48
C PHE A 75 -8.82 -2.79 15.83
N GLY A 76 -10.14 -2.68 15.65
CA GLY A 76 -10.77 -1.53 15.00
C GLY A 76 -10.76 -0.23 15.84
N PRO A 77 -11.07 0.93 15.23
CA PRO A 77 -11.47 1.11 13.82
C PRO A 77 -10.29 1.01 12.84
N PHE A 78 -10.57 0.55 11.63
CA PHE A 78 -9.55 0.31 10.60
C PHE A 78 -9.29 1.53 9.72
N THR A 79 -8.07 1.60 9.20
CA THR A 79 -7.67 2.65 8.26
C THR A 79 -8.39 2.46 6.92
N PRO A 80 -9.15 3.44 6.42
CA PRO A 80 -9.86 3.32 5.15
C PRO A 80 -8.92 3.50 3.96
N GLY A 81 -9.47 3.30 2.76
CA GLY A 81 -8.77 3.60 1.50
C GLY A 81 -8.01 2.42 0.89
N PHE A 82 -8.42 1.19 1.20
CA PHE A 82 -7.89 -0.03 0.57
C PHE A 82 -8.97 -0.71 -0.26
N ILE A 83 -8.59 -1.24 -1.43
CA ILE A 83 -9.41 -2.11 -2.27
C ILE A 83 -8.73 -3.47 -2.28
N LYS A 84 -9.42 -4.51 -1.79
CA LYS A 84 -8.90 -5.87 -1.73
C LYS A 84 -9.33 -6.62 -2.99
N ILE A 85 -8.37 -7.25 -3.68
CA ILE A 85 -8.60 -8.07 -4.88
C ILE A 85 -7.97 -9.44 -4.73
N LYS A 86 -8.47 -10.45 -5.43
CA LYS A 86 -7.85 -11.77 -5.46
C LYS A 86 -6.42 -11.69 -5.96
N TYR A 87 -5.53 -12.42 -5.28
CA TYR A 87 -4.19 -12.61 -5.80
C TYR A 87 -4.25 -13.39 -7.13
N ASN A 88 -3.36 -13.04 -8.06
CA ASN A 88 -3.27 -13.70 -9.38
C ASN A 88 -4.54 -13.57 -10.26
N ASP A 89 -5.27 -12.45 -10.14
CA ASP A 89 -6.44 -12.13 -10.96
C ASP A 89 -6.22 -10.82 -11.76
N LEU A 90 -5.81 -10.97 -13.02
CA LEU A 90 -5.51 -9.82 -13.90
C LEU A 90 -6.77 -9.09 -14.35
N ASP A 91 -7.89 -9.80 -14.50
CA ASP A 91 -9.15 -9.22 -14.96
C ASP A 91 -9.72 -8.31 -13.86
N GLN A 92 -9.69 -8.77 -12.62
CA GLN A 92 -10.12 -7.97 -11.47
C GLN A 92 -9.20 -6.76 -11.25
N LEU A 93 -7.88 -6.93 -11.40
CA LEU A 93 -6.95 -5.81 -11.34
C LEU A 93 -7.25 -4.78 -12.43
N ALA A 94 -7.43 -5.22 -13.68
CA ALA A 94 -7.75 -4.34 -14.80
C ALA A 94 -9.06 -3.57 -14.60
N GLU A 95 -10.07 -4.21 -14.00
CA GLU A 95 -11.32 -3.55 -13.66
C GLU A 95 -11.14 -2.50 -12.56
N VAL A 96 -10.47 -2.84 -11.47
CA VAL A 96 -10.25 -1.91 -10.34
C VAL A 96 -9.43 -0.70 -10.77
N LEU A 97 -8.45 -0.86 -11.66
CA LEU A 97 -7.62 0.24 -12.17
C LEU A 97 -8.40 1.29 -12.99
N LYS A 98 -9.64 0.99 -13.42
CA LYS A 98 -10.52 1.99 -14.07
C LYS A 98 -11.10 3.00 -13.08
N HIS A 99 -11.07 2.70 -11.78
CA HIS A 99 -11.63 3.58 -10.76
C HIS A 99 -10.79 4.87 -10.60
N GLU A 100 -11.44 6.03 -10.64
CA GLU A 100 -10.81 7.34 -10.77
C GLU A 100 -9.76 7.65 -9.69
N HIS A 101 -9.99 7.18 -8.46
CA HIS A 101 -9.15 7.51 -7.30
C HIS A 101 -8.16 6.41 -6.89
N VAL A 102 -7.85 5.45 -7.75
CA VAL A 102 -6.76 4.49 -7.46
C VAL A 102 -5.42 5.22 -7.50
N ALA A 103 -4.69 5.19 -6.40
CA ALA A 103 -3.38 5.79 -6.24
C ALA A 103 -2.26 4.82 -6.65
N GLY A 104 -2.41 3.54 -6.32
CA GLY A 104 -1.48 2.46 -6.60
C GLY A 104 -2.02 1.13 -6.11
#